data_AF-J4KQH9-F1
#
_entry.id   AF-J4KQH9-F1
#
_cell.length_a   1.000
_cell.length_b   1.000
_cell.length_c   1.000
_cell.angle_alpha   90.00
_cell.angle_beta   90.00
_cell.angle_gamma   90.00
#
_symmetry.space_group_name_H-M   'P 1'
#
loop_
_entity.id
_entity.type
_entity.pdbx_description
1 polymer ?
#
loop_
_entity_poly.entity_id
_entity_poly.type
_entity_poly.pdbx_seq_one_letter_code
_entity_poly.pdbx_strand_id
1 'polypeptide(L)'
;MVRLLYLGTDRKLQIANHSKQQGENGQGFHSKLPGFQRTADDDGDTMSYYFAIVGTQDNPLFEYEFGTSKQGGDGQSRFPDQVRHLNQIILHSSLDVVEEVQWSQGQMYLKCIDKFFNNYISCFVTGAGAKFLLLHQPPAPNPSGSSRSSTAIGANPTSPATEEAIRMFFTEVYENWVKAIMNPFYKQNMEVRSPIFRARVAAAGRKYL
;
A
#
# COMPACT_ATOMS: atom_id res chain seq x y z
N MET A 1 15.47 16.10 10.86
CA MET A 1 16.02 15.17 11.90
C MET A 1 15.63 13.71 11.63
N VAL A 2 15.52 13.28 10.36
CA VAL A 2 15.18 11.88 9.98
C VAL A 2 16.14 11.34 8.90
N ARG A 3 17.28 12.00 8.67
CA ARG A 3 18.26 11.63 7.63
C ARG A 3 19.24 10.51 8.06
N LEU A 4 18.99 9.83 9.18
CA LEU A 4 19.98 9.00 9.88
C LEU A 4 19.65 7.51 9.98
N LEU A 5 18.53 7.04 9.42
CA LEU A 5 18.16 5.61 9.51
C LEU A 5 18.49 4.79 8.26
N TYR A 6 19.18 5.37 7.27
CA TYR A 6 19.45 4.73 5.98
C TYR A 6 20.85 4.10 5.86
N LEU A 7 21.38 3.53 6.94
CA LEU A 7 22.65 2.80 6.91
C LEU A 7 22.49 1.36 7.40
N GLY A 8 22.37 0.47 6.41
CA GLY A 8 22.91 -0.89 6.52
C GLY A 8 21.90 -1.99 6.76
N THR A 9 21.60 -2.76 5.72
CA THR A 9 21.59 -4.22 5.82
C THR A 9 21.56 -4.85 4.43
N ASP A 10 22.74 -5.16 3.90
CA ASP A 10 22.90 -6.02 2.75
C ASP A 10 23.83 -7.18 3.15
N ARG A 11 23.47 -8.39 2.70
CA ARG A 11 24.10 -9.71 2.98
C ARG A 11 23.70 -10.40 4.29
N LYS A 12 22.83 -11.42 4.16
CA LYS A 12 23.09 -12.84 4.49
C LYS A 12 21.75 -13.56 4.65
N LEU A 13 21.41 -14.46 3.72
CA LEU A 13 20.65 -15.70 3.98
C LEU A 13 20.64 -16.56 2.70
N GLN A 14 21.83 -17.08 2.38
CA GLN A 14 22.00 -18.34 1.68
C GLN A 14 22.40 -19.32 2.78
N ILE A 15 21.53 -20.29 3.11
CA ILE A 15 21.79 -21.61 3.73
C ILE A 15 20.42 -22.24 4.00
N ALA A 16 20.35 -23.57 3.81
CA ALA A 16 19.24 -24.48 4.12
C ALA A 16 18.24 -24.79 2.99
N ASN A 17 18.77 -25.30 1.86
CA ASN A 17 18.09 -26.32 1.05
C ASN A 17 18.72 -27.68 1.38
N HIS A 18 18.07 -28.50 2.19
CA HIS A 18 18.17 -29.98 2.17
C HIS A 18 17.18 -30.60 3.17
N SER A 19 16.02 -31.05 2.69
CA SER A 19 15.35 -32.28 3.14
C SER A 19 14.07 -32.47 2.31
N LYS A 20 14.08 -33.51 1.47
CA LYS A 20 12.94 -33.98 0.70
C LYS A 20 12.52 -35.35 1.24
N GLN A 21 11.19 -35.54 1.28
CA GLN A 21 10.43 -36.77 1.07
C GLN A 21 10.18 -37.76 2.23
N GLN A 22 8.87 -37.90 2.54
CA GLN A 22 8.01 -39.11 2.57
C GLN A 22 6.96 -38.90 3.70
N GLY A 23 5.63 -38.95 3.56
CA GLY A 23 4.74 -39.43 2.50
C GLY A 23 4.06 -40.73 2.94
N GLU A 24 2.93 -40.68 3.68
CA GLU A 24 2.00 -41.83 3.77
C GLU A 24 0.57 -41.44 4.21
N ASN A 25 -0.38 -42.24 3.73
CA ASN A 25 -1.83 -42.01 3.59
C ASN A 25 -2.64 -42.34 4.84
N GLY A 26 -3.80 -41.68 5.01
CA GLY A 26 -4.86 -42.11 5.92
C GLY A 26 -6.21 -41.46 5.59
N GLN A 27 -7.10 -42.20 4.95
CA GLN A 27 -8.49 -41.80 4.67
C GLN A 27 -9.36 -41.98 5.92
N GLY A 28 -10.26 -41.03 6.20
CA GLY A 28 -11.29 -41.13 7.23
C GLY A 28 -12.47 -40.21 6.95
N PHE A 29 -13.60 -40.79 6.54
CA PHE A 29 -14.89 -40.12 6.37
C PHE A 29 -15.57 -39.90 7.72
N HIS A 30 -16.04 -38.68 8.03
CA HIS A 30 -17.28 -38.50 8.81
C HIS A 30 -17.96 -37.12 8.59
N SER A 31 -19.30 -37.19 8.60
CA SER A 31 -20.39 -36.26 8.29
C SER A 31 -20.33 -34.76 8.67
N LYS A 32 -20.95 -33.94 7.79
CA LYS A 32 -21.34 -32.52 7.93
C LYS A 32 -22.35 -32.23 9.04
N LEU A 33 -22.16 -31.09 9.73
CA LEU A 33 -23.22 -30.22 10.29
C LEU A 33 -22.86 -28.75 9.95
N PRO A 34 -23.79 -27.87 9.54
CA PRO A 34 -23.47 -26.48 9.22
C PRO A 34 -23.66 -25.59 10.45
N GLY A 35 -22.58 -25.40 11.22
CA GLY A 35 -22.45 -24.29 12.17
C GLY A 35 -21.69 -23.15 11.48
N PHE A 36 -22.30 -21.97 11.38
CA PHE A 36 -21.65 -20.78 10.84
C PHE A 36 -20.69 -20.21 11.88
N GLN A 37 -19.52 -20.84 12.01
CA GLN A 37 -18.39 -20.32 12.77
C GLN A 37 -17.45 -19.64 11.77
N ARG A 38 -17.45 -18.30 11.71
CA ARG A 38 -16.37 -17.57 11.05
C ARG A 38 -15.10 -17.80 11.88
N THR A 39 -14.23 -18.68 11.41
CA THR A 39 -12.89 -18.88 11.97
C THR A 39 -12.06 -17.64 11.66
N ALA A 40 -11.39 -17.09 12.68
CA ALA A 40 -10.52 -15.92 12.59
C ALA A 40 -9.22 -16.16 11.78
N ASP A 41 -9.12 -17.30 11.09
CA ASP A 41 -7.91 -17.79 10.43
C ASP A 41 -7.98 -17.74 8.89
N ASP A 42 -9.08 -17.22 8.31
CA ASP A 42 -9.24 -17.00 6.85
C ASP A 42 -8.98 -15.53 6.44
N ASP A 43 -8.21 -14.81 7.26
CA ASP A 43 -7.76 -13.47 6.96
C ASP A 43 -6.68 -13.54 5.87
N GLY A 44 -7.15 -13.47 4.61
CA GLY A 44 -6.35 -13.58 3.41
C GLY A 44 -5.11 -12.69 3.42
N ASP A 45 -4.06 -13.21 2.79
CA ASP A 45 -2.77 -12.59 2.51
C ASP A 45 -2.96 -11.35 1.60
N THR A 46 -3.43 -10.24 2.17
CA THR A 46 -3.79 -9.00 1.43
C THR A 46 -2.89 -7.82 1.79
N MET A 47 -2.58 -6.97 0.81
CA MET A 47 -1.79 -5.76 1.05
C MET A 47 -2.56 -4.73 1.89
N SER A 48 -1.82 -3.95 2.67
CA SER A 48 -2.32 -2.77 3.38
C SER A 48 -1.77 -1.50 2.75
N TYR A 49 -2.62 -0.47 2.65
CA TYR A 49 -2.31 0.78 1.97
C TYR A 49 -2.55 1.98 2.90
N TYR A 50 -1.58 2.88 2.93
CA TYR A 50 -1.68 4.18 3.56
C TYR A 50 -1.42 5.26 2.50
N PHE A 51 -2.48 5.97 2.14
CA PHE A 51 -2.44 7.02 1.13
C PHE A 51 -2.48 8.39 1.78
N ALA A 52 -1.58 9.28 1.35
CA ALA A 52 -1.56 10.66 1.77
C ALA A 52 -1.38 11.62 0.58
N ILE A 53 -2.01 12.78 0.67
CA ILE A 53 -1.74 13.93 -0.19
C ILE A 53 -0.99 14.95 0.65
N VAL A 54 0.20 15.34 0.21
CA VAL A 54 1.05 16.33 0.87
C VAL A 54 1.07 17.60 0.02
N GLY A 55 0.93 18.74 0.70
CA GLY A 55 0.93 20.06 0.08
C GLY A 55 2.32 20.54 -0.33
N THR A 56 2.37 21.75 -0.88
CA THR A 56 3.64 22.37 -1.28
C THR A 56 4.47 22.88 -0.10
N GLN A 57 3.92 22.86 1.11
CA GLN A 57 4.60 23.22 2.36
C GLN A 57 4.84 21.99 3.24
N ASP A 58 4.86 20.80 2.64
CA ASP A 58 5.06 19.50 3.30
C ASP A 58 4.07 19.18 4.42
N ASN A 59 2.90 19.83 4.37
CA ASN A 59 1.81 19.58 5.30
C ASN A 59 0.82 18.55 4.73
N PRO A 60 0.27 17.64 5.54
CA PRO A 60 -0.73 16.69 5.08
C PRO A 60 -2.03 17.41 4.71
N LEU A 61 -2.52 17.17 3.50
CA LEU A 61 -3.80 17.72 2.99
C LEU A 61 -4.91 16.68 3.04
N PHE A 62 -4.58 15.40 3.01
CA PHE A 62 -5.53 14.30 3.06
C PHE A 62 -4.81 13.01 3.45
N GLU A 63 -5.46 12.17 4.24
CA GLU A 63 -4.95 10.86 4.65
C GLU A 63 -6.09 9.82 4.60
N TYR A 64 -5.77 8.63 4.11
CA TYR A 64 -6.71 7.52 3.99
C TYR A 64 -6.01 6.17 4.05
N GLU A 65 -6.56 5.28 4.86
CA GLU A 65 -6.05 3.95 5.09
C GLU A 65 -7.06 2.90 4.63
N PHE A 66 -6.60 1.88 3.91
CA PHE A 66 -7.45 0.82 3.35
C PHE A 66 -6.62 -0.43 3.02
N GLY A 67 -7.29 -1.58 2.90
CA GLY A 67 -6.66 -2.82 2.44
C GLY A 67 -6.99 -3.13 0.98
N THR A 68 -6.36 -4.19 0.46
CA THR A 68 -6.73 -4.76 -0.84
C THR A 68 -8.22 -5.09 -0.86
N SER A 69 -8.92 -4.62 -1.88
CA SER A 69 -10.33 -4.94 -2.12
C SER A 69 -10.52 -5.80 -3.37
N LYS A 70 -9.50 -5.88 -4.23
CA LYS A 70 -9.47 -6.81 -5.35
C LYS A 70 -9.32 -8.26 -4.89
N GLN A 71 -9.76 -9.19 -5.75
CA GLN A 71 -9.48 -10.63 -5.64
C GLN A 71 -9.91 -11.27 -4.30
N GLY A 72 -11.00 -10.79 -3.71
CA GLY A 72 -11.56 -11.36 -2.48
C GLY A 72 -11.05 -10.70 -1.19
N GLY A 73 -10.26 -9.63 -1.28
CA GLY A 73 -9.93 -8.81 -0.12
C GLY A 73 -11.16 -8.08 0.45
N ASP A 74 -11.17 -7.89 1.76
CA ASP A 74 -12.25 -7.24 2.52
C ASP A 74 -12.15 -5.70 2.52
N GLY A 75 -11.08 -5.15 1.91
CA GLY A 75 -10.78 -3.72 1.89
C GLY A 75 -10.32 -3.17 3.24
N GLN A 76 -10.09 -4.02 4.24
CA GLN A 76 -9.63 -3.61 5.56
C GLN A 76 -8.11 -3.59 5.61
N SER A 77 -7.57 -2.50 6.13
CA SER A 77 -6.13 -2.38 6.35
C SER A 77 -5.72 -3.18 7.58
N ARG A 78 -4.55 -3.82 7.49
CA ARG A 78 -3.98 -4.72 8.49
C ARG A 78 -2.63 -4.22 9.01
N PHE A 79 -2.41 -2.90 9.00
CA PHE A 79 -1.26 -2.32 9.68
C PHE A 79 -1.31 -2.65 11.19
N PRO A 80 -0.21 -3.16 11.78
CA PRO A 80 -0.22 -3.47 13.20
C PRO A 80 -0.39 -2.18 14.02
N ASP A 81 -1.37 -2.17 14.93
CA ASP A 81 -1.78 -0.95 15.65
C ASP A 81 -0.64 -0.26 16.40
N GLN A 82 0.32 -1.03 16.92
CA GLN A 82 1.49 -0.52 17.61
C GLN A 82 2.40 0.34 16.73
N VAL A 83 2.45 0.06 15.42
CA VAL A 83 3.34 0.75 14.46
C VAL A 83 2.59 1.57 13.43
N ARG A 84 1.25 1.61 13.47
CA ARG A 84 0.42 2.38 12.53
C ARG A 84 0.81 3.87 12.49
N HIS A 85 1.19 4.44 13.63
CA HIS A 85 1.66 5.83 13.72
C HIS A 85 2.99 6.08 12.97
N LEU A 86 3.78 5.03 12.70
CA LEU A 86 5.00 5.12 11.92
C LEU A 86 4.71 5.36 10.43
N ASN A 87 3.52 5.01 9.94
CA ASN A 87 3.17 5.19 8.52
C ASN A 87 3.34 6.65 8.08
N GLN A 88 2.94 7.60 8.93
CA GLN A 88 3.17 9.03 8.69
C GLN A 88 4.66 9.37 8.64
N ILE A 89 5.45 8.85 9.59
CA ILE A 89 6.88 9.12 9.68
C ILE A 89 7.61 8.57 8.45
N ILE A 90 7.32 7.34 8.06
CA ILE A 90 7.93 6.66 6.90
C ILE A 90 7.57 7.39 5.61
N LEU A 91 6.31 7.78 5.46
CA LEU A 91 5.85 8.49 4.26
C LEU A 91 6.48 9.88 4.18
N HIS A 92 6.51 10.65 5.27
CA HIS A 92 7.17 11.96 5.30
C HIS A 92 8.69 11.90 5.15
N SER A 93 9.34 10.81 5.59
CA SER A 93 10.78 10.65 5.39
C SER A 93 11.18 10.44 3.94
N SER A 94 10.24 10.13 3.05
CA SER A 94 10.49 9.96 1.61
C SER A 94 10.35 11.25 0.79
N LEU A 95 9.92 12.36 1.40
CA LEU A 95 9.66 13.62 0.69
C LEU A 95 10.92 14.24 0.06
N ASP A 96 12.09 14.03 0.68
CA ASP A 96 13.37 14.46 0.12
C ASP A 96 13.72 13.69 -1.17
N VAL A 97 13.45 12.37 -1.19
CA VAL A 97 13.60 11.54 -2.40
C VAL A 97 12.64 12.00 -3.50
N VAL A 98 11.38 12.34 -3.16
CA VAL A 98 10.42 12.91 -4.13
C VAL A 98 10.99 14.16 -4.78
N GLU A 99 11.57 15.05 -3.97
CA GLU A 99 12.10 16.33 -4.45
C GLU A 99 13.28 16.17 -5.39
N GLU A 100 14.10 15.14 -5.21
CA GLU A 100 15.21 14.82 -6.12
C GLU A 100 14.71 14.15 -7.41
N VAL A 101 13.83 13.15 -7.30
CA VAL A 101 13.37 12.34 -8.44
C VAL A 101 12.48 13.14 -9.39
N GLN A 102 11.65 14.07 -8.89
CA GLN A 102 10.76 14.88 -9.72
C GLN A 102 11.50 15.73 -10.77
N TRP A 103 12.76 16.10 -10.50
CA TRP A 103 13.58 16.87 -11.46
C TRP A 103 14.27 15.99 -12.50
N SER A 104 14.28 14.67 -12.27
CA SER A 104 14.90 13.69 -13.17
C SER A 104 13.91 13.05 -14.13
N GLN A 105 12.62 12.98 -13.77
CA GLN A 105 11.57 12.35 -14.57
C GLN A 105 10.52 13.35 -15.04
N GLY A 106 10.17 13.33 -16.33
CA GLY A 106 9.13 14.20 -16.90
C GLY A 106 7.69 13.68 -16.72
N GLN A 107 7.49 12.51 -16.09
CA GLN A 107 6.17 11.92 -15.86
C GLN A 107 5.67 12.29 -14.45
N MET A 108 4.36 12.49 -14.30
CA MET A 108 3.76 12.76 -12.98
C MET A 108 3.87 11.55 -12.05
N TYR A 109 3.75 10.33 -12.58
CA TYR A 109 3.89 9.11 -11.79
C TYR A 109 5.37 8.69 -11.70
N LEU A 110 5.93 8.74 -10.50
CA LEU A 110 7.34 8.46 -10.22
C LEU A 110 7.60 7.00 -9.79
N LYS A 111 6.56 6.16 -9.85
CA LYS A 111 6.62 4.75 -9.43
C LYS A 111 6.99 4.60 -7.95
N CYS A 112 7.56 3.46 -7.59
CA CYS A 112 8.14 3.23 -6.27
C CYS A 112 9.47 4.00 -6.15
N ILE A 113 9.49 5.00 -5.28
CA ILE A 113 10.64 5.90 -5.09
C ILE A 113 11.49 5.52 -3.88
N ASP A 114 10.90 4.85 -2.89
CA ASP A 114 11.56 4.56 -1.62
C ASP A 114 11.02 3.25 -1.01
N LYS A 115 11.81 2.63 -0.13
CA LYS A 115 11.47 1.38 0.56
C LYS A 115 12.07 1.33 1.97
N PHE A 116 11.22 1.30 2.99
CA PHE A 116 11.63 1.13 4.38
C PHE A 116 11.12 -0.21 4.95
N PHE A 117 12.03 -1.15 5.21
CA PHE A 117 11.71 -2.54 5.58
C PHE A 117 10.75 -3.21 4.58
N ASN A 118 9.51 -3.47 4.98
CA ASN A 118 8.46 -4.06 4.15
C ASN A 118 7.47 -3.01 3.63
N ASN A 119 7.75 -1.71 3.81
CA ASN A 119 6.91 -0.62 3.34
C ASN A 119 7.51 -0.07 2.06
N TYR A 120 6.71 -0.05 1.00
CA TYR A 120 7.08 0.47 -0.30
C TYR A 120 6.37 1.79 -0.52
N ILE A 121 7.07 2.82 -0.97
CA ILE A 121 6.52 4.15 -1.15
C ILE A 121 6.47 4.46 -2.64
N SER A 122 5.26 4.61 -3.16
CA SER A 122 5.02 5.05 -4.53
C SER A 122 4.53 6.50 -4.58
N CYS A 123 4.97 7.25 -5.58
CA CYS A 123 4.71 8.68 -5.66
C CYS A 123 4.10 9.11 -6.99
N PHE A 124 3.20 10.09 -6.92
CA PHE A 124 2.68 10.85 -8.04
C PHE A 124 2.73 12.35 -7.72
N VAL A 125 3.40 13.15 -8.54
CA VAL A 125 3.52 14.60 -8.36
C VAL A 125 2.59 15.30 -9.35
N THR A 126 1.71 16.15 -8.83
CA THR A 126 0.76 16.91 -9.64
C THR A 126 1.42 18.15 -10.24
N GLY A 127 0.84 18.68 -11.34
CA GLY A 127 1.31 19.93 -11.95
C GLY A 127 1.23 21.17 -11.04
N ALA A 128 0.46 21.11 -9.95
CA ALA A 128 0.37 22.16 -8.93
C ALA A 128 1.33 21.95 -7.74
N GLY A 129 2.20 20.94 -7.79
CA GLY A 129 3.18 20.63 -6.76
C GLY A 129 2.64 19.86 -5.54
N ALA A 130 1.36 19.46 -5.53
CA ALA A 130 0.87 18.51 -4.53
C ALA A 130 1.44 17.12 -4.81
N LYS A 131 1.87 16.43 -3.74
CA LYS A 131 2.55 15.14 -3.79
C LYS A 131 1.59 14.05 -3.28
N PHE A 132 1.27 13.09 -4.12
CA PHE A 132 0.47 11.93 -3.75
C PHE A 132 1.44 10.81 -3.39
N LEU A 133 1.32 10.31 -2.17
CA LEU A 133 2.20 9.28 -1.64
C LEU A 133 1.36 8.10 -1.20
N LEU A 134 1.74 6.91 -1.65
CA LEU A 134 1.10 5.65 -1.28
C LEU A 134 2.16 4.76 -0.67
N LEU A 135 2.04 4.53 0.64
CA LEU A 135 2.73 3.46 1.32
C LEU A 135 1.90 2.18 1.13
N HIS A 136 2.54 1.13 0.63
CA HIS A 136 1.93 -0.20 0.52
C HIS A 136 2.82 -1.25 1.16
N GLN A 137 2.19 -2.11 1.96
CA GLN A 137 2.85 -3.16 2.71
C GLN A 137 2.31 -4.52 2.22
N PRO A 138 3.17 -5.36 1.62
CA PRO A 138 2.85 -6.76 1.35
C PRO A 138 2.44 -7.47 2.64
N PRO A 139 1.56 -8.47 2.54
CA PRO A 139 1.19 -9.23 3.71
C PRO A 139 2.42 -9.94 4.31
N ALA A 140 2.37 -10.18 5.61
CA ALA A 140 3.51 -10.73 6.34
C ALA A 140 3.80 -12.17 5.84
N PRO A 141 5.07 -12.55 5.65
CA PRO A 141 5.41 -13.90 5.23
C PRO A 141 4.92 -14.90 6.29
N ASN A 142 3.97 -15.76 5.92
CA ASN A 142 3.43 -16.76 6.83
C ASN A 142 4.48 -17.86 7.10
N PRO A 143 4.93 -18.07 8.35
CA PRO A 143 5.95 -19.07 8.68
C PRO A 143 5.48 -20.52 8.50
N SER A 144 4.17 -20.79 8.42
CA SER A 144 3.65 -22.10 8.00
C SER A 144 3.62 -22.18 6.48
N GLY A 145 4.69 -22.74 5.89
CA GLY A 145 5.00 -22.71 4.46
C GLY A 145 3.99 -23.38 3.52
N SER A 146 2.81 -22.78 3.32
CA SER A 146 2.09 -22.92 2.05
C SER A 146 2.54 -21.79 1.14
N SER A 147 3.56 -22.03 0.30
CA SER A 147 3.90 -21.15 -0.81
C SER A 147 2.77 -21.22 -1.85
N ARG A 148 1.63 -20.60 -1.54
CA ARG A 148 0.71 -20.20 -2.58
C ARG A 148 1.43 -19.09 -3.30
N SER A 149 2.05 -19.42 -4.43
CA SER A 149 2.45 -18.44 -5.44
C SER A 149 1.16 -17.79 -5.94
N SER A 150 0.65 -16.84 -5.16
CA SER A 150 -0.56 -16.12 -5.52
C SER A 150 -0.18 -15.29 -6.73
N THR A 151 -0.70 -15.69 -7.88
CA THR A 151 -0.79 -14.89 -9.11
C THR A 151 -1.62 -13.61 -8.93
N ALA A 152 -1.98 -13.29 -7.69
CA ALA A 152 -2.62 -12.07 -7.31
C ALA A 152 -1.64 -10.90 -7.40
N ILE A 153 -2.11 -9.82 -8.00
CA ILE A 153 -1.59 -8.45 -7.87
C ILE A 153 -1.19 -8.09 -6.40
N GLY A 154 -1.73 -8.81 -5.41
CA GLY A 154 -1.56 -8.59 -3.97
C GLY A 154 -0.38 -9.24 -3.24
N ALA A 155 0.59 -9.89 -3.90
CA ALA A 155 1.77 -10.43 -3.19
C ALA A 155 3.12 -9.81 -3.58
N ASN A 156 3.21 -9.18 -4.75
CA ASN A 156 4.46 -8.58 -5.21
C ASN A 156 4.32 -7.05 -5.37
N PRO A 157 4.87 -6.25 -4.45
CA PRO A 157 4.74 -4.79 -4.44
C PRO A 157 5.46 -4.10 -5.61
N THR A 158 6.40 -4.78 -6.27
CA THR A 158 7.19 -4.23 -7.39
C THR A 158 6.82 -4.84 -8.73
N SER A 159 5.74 -5.63 -8.80
CA SER A 159 5.30 -6.20 -10.07
C SER A 159 4.77 -5.13 -11.02
N PRO A 160 4.94 -5.27 -12.36
CA PRO A 160 4.37 -4.33 -13.32
C PRO A 160 2.85 -4.18 -13.21
N ALA A 161 2.15 -5.25 -12.82
CA ALA A 161 0.70 -5.21 -12.61
C ALA A 161 0.31 -4.35 -11.39
N THR A 162 1.08 -4.43 -10.31
CA THR A 162 0.90 -3.59 -9.11
C THR A 162 1.22 -2.13 -9.43
N GLU A 163 2.33 -1.88 -10.13
CA GLU A 163 2.73 -0.55 -10.56
C GLU A 163 1.63 0.11 -11.42
N GLU A 164 1.05 -0.64 -12.35
CA GLU A 164 -0.03 -0.17 -13.20
C GLU A 164 -1.33 0.09 -12.42
N ALA A 165 -1.67 -0.78 -11.46
CA ALA A 165 -2.83 -0.58 -10.58
C ALA A 165 -2.70 0.70 -9.74
N ILE A 166 -1.52 0.95 -9.16
CA ILE A 166 -1.21 2.17 -8.39
C ILE A 166 -1.29 3.40 -9.30
N ARG A 167 -0.75 3.32 -10.52
CA ARG A 167 -0.83 4.40 -11.51
C ARG A 167 -2.27 4.77 -11.84
N MET A 168 -3.13 3.78 -12.06
CA MET A 168 -4.56 3.99 -12.31
C MET A 168 -5.28 4.58 -11.09
N PHE A 169 -4.96 4.11 -9.88
CA PHE A 169 -5.45 4.70 -8.64
C PHE A 169 -5.09 6.19 -8.54
N PHE A 170 -3.81 6.56 -8.70
CA PHE A 170 -3.39 7.95 -8.61
C PHE A 170 -4.03 8.83 -9.68
N THR A 171 -4.16 8.33 -10.90
CA THR A 171 -4.79 9.08 -12.00
C THR A 171 -6.25 9.40 -11.68
N GLU A 172 -7.02 8.42 -11.18
CA GLU A 172 -8.42 8.65 -10.79
C GLU A 172 -8.53 9.58 -9.57
N VAL A 173 -7.64 9.43 -8.58
CA VAL A 173 -7.59 10.34 -7.42
C VAL A 173 -7.23 11.77 -7.85
N TYR A 174 -6.34 11.94 -8.83
CA TYR A 174 -5.95 13.25 -9.35
C TYR A 174 -7.13 14.00 -9.97
N GLU A 175 -7.94 13.32 -10.79
CA GLU A 175 -9.16 13.94 -11.34
C GLU A 175 -10.13 14.38 -10.24
N ASN A 176 -10.28 13.58 -9.18
CA ASN A 176 -11.11 13.93 -8.03
C ASN A 176 -10.51 15.08 -7.20
N TRP A 177 -9.18 15.12 -7.08
CA TRP A 177 -8.44 16.16 -6.38
C TRP A 177 -8.62 17.52 -7.04
N VAL A 178 -8.45 17.58 -8.37
CA VAL A 178 -8.66 18.81 -9.16
C VAL A 178 -10.07 19.35 -8.92
N LYS A 179 -11.10 18.50 -8.97
CA LYS A 179 -12.48 18.90 -8.68
C LYS A 179 -12.67 19.41 -7.25
N ALA A 180 -11.98 18.83 -6.27
CA ALA A 180 -12.06 19.25 -4.87
C ALA A 180 -11.42 20.63 -4.66
N ILE A 181 -10.27 20.90 -5.28
CA ILE A 181 -9.54 22.16 -5.11
C ILE A 181 -10.02 23.29 -6.02
N MET A 182 -10.82 22.98 -7.06
CA MET A 182 -11.50 23.98 -7.89
C MET A 182 -12.66 24.69 -7.16
N ASN A 183 -12.98 24.28 -5.93
CA ASN A 183 -13.90 25.01 -5.08
C ASN A 183 -13.33 26.42 -4.77
N PRO A 184 -14.05 27.52 -5.05
CA PRO A 184 -13.54 28.88 -4.80
C PRO A 184 -13.26 29.19 -3.33
N PHE A 185 -13.78 28.38 -2.41
CA PHE A 185 -13.49 28.49 -0.97
C PHE A 185 -12.30 27.64 -0.52
N TYR A 186 -11.75 26.80 -1.40
CA TYR A 186 -10.54 26.06 -1.11
C TYR A 186 -9.33 27.02 -1.15
N LYS A 187 -8.56 27.01 -0.07
CA LYS A 187 -7.28 27.73 0.00
C LYS A 187 -6.15 26.75 -0.28
N GLN A 188 -5.13 27.20 -1.00
CA GLN A 188 -3.94 26.39 -1.26
C GLN A 188 -3.35 25.86 0.05
N ASN A 189 -2.95 24.59 0.05
CA ASN A 189 -2.42 23.86 1.22
C ASN A 189 -3.36 23.69 2.41
N MET A 190 -4.67 23.93 2.25
CA MET A 190 -5.66 23.59 3.26
C MET A 190 -6.01 22.10 3.21
N GLU A 191 -6.27 21.49 4.37
CA GLU A 191 -6.75 20.10 4.44
C GLU A 191 -8.10 19.93 3.72
N VAL A 192 -8.22 18.88 2.90
CA VAL A 192 -9.46 18.51 2.23
C VAL A 192 -10.29 17.58 3.10
N ARG A 193 -11.29 18.16 3.77
CA ARG A 193 -12.23 17.44 4.65
C ARG A 193 -13.52 16.98 3.98
N SER A 194 -13.60 17.07 2.65
CA SER A 194 -14.83 16.75 1.92
C SER A 194 -15.18 15.25 2.03
N PRO A 195 -16.36 14.88 2.56
CA PRO A 195 -16.78 13.48 2.65
C PRO A 195 -16.98 12.86 1.26
N ILE A 196 -17.37 13.66 0.27
CA ILE A 196 -17.50 13.23 -1.13
C ILE A 196 -16.13 12.85 -1.69
N PHE A 197 -15.12 13.70 -1.46
CA PHE A 197 -13.75 13.41 -1.90
C PHE A 197 -13.22 12.13 -1.23
N ARG A 198 -13.38 11.99 0.09
CA ARG A 198 -13.03 10.76 0.83
C ARG A 198 -13.71 9.52 0.24
N ALA A 199 -15.01 9.58 -0.04
CA ALA A 199 -15.75 8.47 -0.63
C ALA A 199 -15.25 8.11 -2.04
N ARG A 200 -14.85 9.12 -2.85
CA ARG A 200 -14.26 8.91 -4.18
C ARG A 200 -12.89 8.25 -4.10
N VAL A 201 -12.03 8.67 -3.16
CA VAL A 201 -10.74 8.00 -2.92
C VAL A 201 -10.95 6.56 -2.47
N ALA A 202 -11.88 6.31 -1.55
CA ALA A 202 -12.23 4.96 -1.12
C ALA A 202 -12.74 4.09 -2.27
N ALA A 203 -13.55 4.64 -3.18
CA ALA A 203 -14.02 3.92 -4.36
C ALA A 203 -12.89 3.61 -5.35
N ALA A 204 -11.96 4.54 -5.57
CA ALA A 204 -10.77 4.31 -6.38
C ALA A 204 -9.88 3.21 -5.77
N GLY A 205 -9.66 3.25 -4.45
CA GLY A 205 -8.94 2.21 -3.71
C GLY A 205 -9.58 0.85 -3.95
N ARG A 206 -10.90 0.72 -3.76
CA ARG A 206 -11.61 -0.55 -4.01
C ARG A 206 -11.52 -1.04 -5.46
N LYS A 207 -11.51 -0.10 -6.41
CA LYS A 207 -11.54 -0.40 -7.85
C LYS A 207 -10.18 -0.86 -8.36
N TYR A 208 -9.08 -0.33 -7.83
CA TYR A 208 -7.75 -0.58 -8.37
C TYR A 208 -6.87 -1.45 -7.48
N LEU A 209 -7.02 -1.38 -6.16
CA LEU A 209 -6.08 -1.90 -5.16
C LEU A 209 -6.67 -3.02 -4.28
#